data_AF-A0A285PJ47-F1
#
_entry.id   AF-A0A285PJ47-F1
#
_cell.length_a   1.000
_cell.length_b   1.000
_cell.length_c   1.000
_cell.angle_alpha   90.00
_cell.angle_beta   90.00
_cell.angle_gamma   90.00
#
_symmetry.space_group_name_H-M   'P 1'
#
loop_
_entity.id
_entity.type
_entity.pdbx_description
1 polymer ?
#
loop_
_entity_poly.entity_id
_entity_poly.type
_entity_poly.pdbx_seq_one_letter_code
_entity_poly.pdbx_strand_id
1 'polypeptide(L)'
;MTKIIKWLINQGLSWLTGGTLDRVLSTVDKSIDNETERQKIRSEAILSHIKTQEGTRQVAMQSRVFWAVWALFAVPLGLWWAAVMLDTTFTFGWWVPDLPQSVKPWADTIFGSIFGSGAGVAGVQLISSAIRGKR
;
A
#
# COMPACT_ATOMS: atom_id res chain seq x y z
N MET A 1 12.50 -65.11 19.34
CA MET A 1 13.31 -63.91 19.03
C MET A 1 12.51 -62.77 18.38
N THR A 2 11.49 -63.04 17.55
CA THR A 2 10.72 -62.02 16.81
C THR A 2 9.84 -61.08 17.66
N LYS A 3 9.36 -61.52 18.84
CA LYS A 3 8.50 -60.69 19.72
C LYS A 3 9.27 -59.58 20.46
N ILE A 4 10.51 -59.85 20.88
CA ILE A 4 11.36 -58.88 21.61
C ILE A 4 11.81 -57.75 20.67
N ILE A 5 12.16 -58.10 19.42
CA ILE A 5 12.54 -57.12 18.39
C ILE A 5 11.37 -56.20 18.04
N LYS A 6 10.14 -56.75 17.87
CA LYS A 6 8.94 -55.92 17.65
C LYS A 6 8.63 -54.98 18.81
N TRP A 7 8.84 -55.43 20.06
CA TRP A 7 8.61 -54.60 21.25
C TRP A 7 9.61 -53.43 21.33
N LEU A 8 10.90 -53.67 21.05
CA LEU A 8 11.92 -52.62 21.02
C LEU A 8 11.72 -51.61 19.90
N ILE A 9 11.30 -52.05 18.71
CA ILE A 9 11.01 -51.14 17.58
C ILE A 9 9.78 -50.28 17.90
N ASN A 10 8.73 -50.84 18.48
CA ASN A 10 7.51 -50.09 18.80
C ASN A 10 7.72 -49.07 19.93
N GLN A 11 8.57 -49.40 20.91
CA GLN A 11 8.96 -48.46 21.98
C GLN A 11 9.93 -47.37 21.48
N GLY A 12 10.90 -47.73 20.64
CA GLY A 12 11.82 -46.78 20.01
C GLY A 12 11.11 -45.80 19.08
N LEU A 13 10.14 -46.27 18.29
CA LEU A 13 9.29 -45.39 17.47
C LEU A 13 8.42 -44.49 18.35
N SER A 14 7.74 -45.04 19.36
CA SER A 14 6.87 -44.27 20.26
C SER A 14 7.60 -43.14 20.99
N TRP A 15 8.87 -43.35 21.35
CA TRP A 15 9.67 -42.34 22.03
C TRP A 15 10.17 -41.24 21.09
N LEU A 16 10.52 -41.59 19.84
CA LEU A 16 10.93 -40.63 18.81
C LEU A 16 9.75 -39.85 18.20
N THR A 17 8.57 -40.46 18.10
CA THR A 17 7.38 -39.81 17.53
C THR A 17 6.56 -39.03 18.54
N GLY A 18 6.49 -39.46 19.81
CA GLY A 18 5.61 -38.82 20.80
C GLY A 18 6.19 -37.64 21.57
N GLY A 19 7.51 -37.48 21.63
CA GLY A 19 8.14 -36.46 22.49
C GLY A 19 9.00 -35.43 21.77
N THR A 20 9.76 -35.86 20.76
CA THR A 20 10.69 -34.98 20.03
C THR A 20 10.06 -34.35 18.80
N LEU A 21 9.20 -35.07 18.09
CA LEU A 21 8.46 -34.53 16.94
C LEU A 21 7.44 -33.46 17.36
N ASP A 22 6.67 -33.69 18.42
CA ASP A 22 5.75 -32.68 18.99
C ASP A 22 6.47 -31.41 19.46
N ARG A 23 7.72 -31.54 19.93
CA ARG A 23 8.53 -30.40 20.38
C ARG A 23 9.10 -29.59 19.21
N VAL A 24 9.45 -30.27 18.11
CA VAL A 24 9.89 -29.62 16.87
C VAL A 24 8.70 -28.96 16.17
N LEU A 25 7.57 -29.65 16.04
CA LEU A 25 6.33 -29.09 15.48
C LEU A 25 5.82 -27.91 16.30
N SER A 26 5.78 -28.01 17.64
CA SER A 26 5.39 -26.87 18.48
C SER A 26 6.39 -25.70 18.43
N THR A 27 7.68 -25.95 18.19
CA THR A 27 8.66 -24.87 17.97
C THR A 27 8.47 -24.22 16.60
N VAL A 28 8.18 -25.01 15.57
CA VAL A 28 7.87 -24.52 14.22
C VAL A 28 6.58 -23.71 14.24
N ASP A 29 5.49 -24.22 14.82
CA ASP A 29 4.23 -23.48 14.98
C ASP A 29 4.44 -22.17 15.74
N LYS A 30 5.19 -22.20 16.84
CA LYS A 30 5.50 -21.00 17.63
C LYS A 30 6.42 -20.02 16.89
N SER A 31 7.25 -20.49 15.97
CA SER A 31 8.07 -19.63 15.10
C SER A 31 7.23 -18.98 13.99
N ILE A 32 6.25 -19.71 13.43
CA ILE A 32 5.31 -19.22 12.43
C ILE A 32 4.37 -18.18 13.07
N ASP A 33 3.89 -18.44 14.28
CA ASP A 33 3.06 -17.50 15.04
C ASP A 33 3.83 -16.22 15.38
N ASN A 34 5.09 -16.33 15.82
CA ASN A 34 5.95 -15.17 16.10
C ASN A 34 6.22 -14.32 14.84
N GLU A 35 6.44 -14.96 13.69
CA GLU A 35 6.66 -14.23 12.44
C GLU A 35 5.37 -13.54 11.97
N THR A 36 4.22 -14.20 12.15
CA THR A 36 2.89 -13.63 11.86
C THR A 36 2.58 -12.45 12.79
N GLU A 37 2.93 -12.55 14.07
CA GLU A 37 2.75 -11.47 15.05
C GLU A 37 3.66 -10.28 14.74
N ARG A 38 4.92 -10.53 14.35
CA ARG A 38 5.83 -9.47 13.86
C ARG A 38 5.30 -8.78 12.61
N GLN A 39 4.79 -9.55 11.64
CA GLN A 39 4.17 -9.02 10.42
C GLN A 39 2.95 -8.14 10.76
N LYS A 40 2.14 -8.58 11.72
CA LYS A 40 0.96 -7.84 12.20
C LYS A 40 1.35 -6.53 12.89
N ILE A 41 2.33 -6.55 13.80
CA ILE A 41 2.83 -5.35 14.48
C ILE A 41 3.43 -4.35 13.48
N ARG A 42 4.22 -4.83 12.51
CA ARG A 42 4.76 -3.97 11.44
C ARG A 42 3.66 -3.37 10.59
N SER A 43 2.65 -4.17 10.22
CA SER A 43 1.49 -3.70 9.46
C SER A 43 0.69 -2.67 10.26
N GLU A 44 0.51 -2.88 11.56
CA GLU A 44 -0.21 -1.98 12.44
C GLU A 44 0.54 -0.64 12.68
N ALA A 45 1.87 -0.69 12.78
CA ALA A 45 2.72 0.50 12.80
C ALA A 45 2.62 1.30 11.49
N ILE A 46 2.61 0.63 10.33
CA ILE A 46 2.41 1.28 9.03
C ILE A 46 1.01 1.86 8.92
N LEU A 47 -0.02 1.09 9.29
CA LEU A 47 -1.42 1.52 9.26
C LEU A 47 -1.68 2.71 10.18
N SER A 48 -1.09 2.74 11.38
CA SER A 48 -1.19 3.89 12.28
C SER A 48 -0.53 5.14 11.69
N HIS A 49 0.66 5.01 11.09
CA HIS A 49 1.31 6.13 10.39
C HIS A 49 0.47 6.68 9.23
N ILE A 50 -0.13 5.79 8.43
CA ILE A 50 -1.01 6.16 7.33
C ILE A 50 -2.28 6.86 7.88
N LYS A 51 -2.93 6.30 8.90
CA LYS A 51 -4.13 6.87 9.51
C LYS A 51 -3.90 8.27 10.10
N THR A 52 -2.74 8.54 10.71
CA THR A 52 -2.43 9.87 11.25
C THR A 52 -2.24 10.92 10.14
N GLN A 53 -1.62 10.52 9.03
CA GLN A 53 -1.48 11.37 7.84
C GLN A 53 -2.81 11.57 7.11
N GLU A 54 -3.68 10.56 7.08
CA GLU A 54 -5.01 10.65 6.51
C GLU A 54 -5.94 11.53 7.34
N GLY A 55 -5.92 11.42 8.67
CA GLY A 55 -6.75 12.22 9.57
C GLY A 55 -6.48 13.73 9.44
N THR A 56 -5.21 14.12 9.33
CA THR A 56 -4.83 15.53 9.14
C THR A 56 -5.20 16.05 7.74
N ARG A 57 -5.02 15.23 6.70
CA ARG A 57 -5.43 15.57 5.32
C ARG A 57 -6.95 15.67 5.17
N GLN A 58 -7.72 14.75 5.75
CA GLN A 58 -9.18 14.76 5.68
C GLN A 58 -9.79 15.99 6.37
N VAL A 59 -9.23 16.41 7.52
CA VAL A 59 -9.65 17.63 8.20
C VAL A 59 -9.33 18.88 7.37
N ALA A 60 -8.16 18.92 6.72
CA ALA A 60 -7.81 20.03 5.83
C ALA A 60 -8.73 20.10 4.59
N MET A 61 -9.05 18.95 3.99
CA MET A 61 -9.92 18.82 2.81
C MET A 61 -11.39 19.17 3.06
N GLN A 62 -11.84 19.22 4.33
CA GLN A 62 -13.18 19.69 4.68
C GLN A 62 -13.36 21.21 4.54
N SER A 63 -12.27 21.98 4.55
CA SER A 63 -12.36 23.43 4.47
C SER A 63 -12.54 23.90 3.02
N ARG A 64 -13.47 24.84 2.78
CA ARG A 64 -13.64 25.48 1.45
C ARG A 64 -12.39 26.26 1.03
N VAL A 65 -11.64 26.79 2.00
CA VAL A 65 -10.39 27.52 1.77
C VAL A 65 -9.32 26.60 1.19
N PHE A 66 -9.23 25.34 1.65
CA PHE A 66 -8.32 24.37 1.07
C PHE A 66 -8.57 24.16 -0.42
N TRP A 67 -9.84 23.99 -0.82
CA TRP A 67 -10.19 23.84 -2.24
C TRP A 67 -9.91 25.10 -3.06
N ALA A 68 -10.11 26.29 -2.48
CA ALA A 68 -9.77 27.55 -3.15
C ALA A 68 -8.26 27.68 -3.38
N VAL A 69 -7.44 27.37 -2.37
CA VAL A 69 -5.97 27.40 -2.49
C VAL A 69 -5.48 26.31 -3.44
N TRP A 70 -6.04 25.10 -3.37
CA TRP A 70 -5.73 24.02 -4.30
C TRP A 70 -6.06 24.41 -5.74
N ALA A 71 -7.25 24.98 -5.97
CA ALA A 71 -7.69 25.42 -7.30
C ALA A 71 -6.81 26.55 -7.85
N LEU A 72 -6.32 27.45 -6.99
CA LEU A 72 -5.43 28.54 -7.40
C LEU A 72 -4.16 28.04 -8.11
N PHE A 73 -3.64 26.86 -7.72
CA PHE A 73 -2.46 26.27 -8.35
C PHE A 73 -2.81 25.23 -9.41
N ALA A 74 -3.81 24.38 -9.17
CA ALA A 74 -4.18 23.31 -10.08
C ALA A 74 -4.86 23.83 -11.36
N VAL A 75 -5.73 24.84 -11.25
CA VAL A 75 -6.52 25.34 -12.39
C VAL A 75 -5.65 26.01 -13.44
N PRO A 76 -4.74 26.95 -13.13
CA PRO A 76 -3.89 27.56 -14.16
C PRO A 76 -2.99 26.54 -14.85
N LEU A 77 -2.46 25.56 -14.11
CA LEU A 77 -1.64 24.50 -14.67
C LEU A 77 -2.44 23.58 -15.62
N GLY A 78 -3.67 23.23 -15.23
CA GLY A 78 -4.58 22.47 -16.07
C GLY A 78 -5.02 23.23 -17.32
N LEU A 79 -5.28 24.54 -17.20
CA LEU A 79 -5.60 25.40 -18.34
C LEU A 79 -4.43 25.53 -19.31
N TRP A 80 -3.20 25.72 -18.81
CA TRP A 80 -2.01 25.74 -19.65
C TRP A 80 -1.86 24.40 -20.39
N TRP A 81 -1.98 23.27 -19.71
CA TRP A 81 -1.86 21.96 -20.33
C TRP A 81 -2.95 21.70 -21.38
N ALA A 82 -4.19 22.10 -21.10
CA ALA A 82 -5.28 22.02 -22.06
C ALA A 82 -5.02 22.91 -23.29
N ALA A 83 -4.49 24.12 -23.09
CA ALA A 83 -4.13 25.00 -24.20
C ALA A 83 -3.02 24.40 -25.07
N VAL A 84 -1.98 23.80 -24.47
CA VAL A 84 -0.93 23.08 -25.22
C VAL A 84 -1.52 21.91 -26.02
N MET A 85 -2.38 21.10 -25.42
CA MET A 85 -3.01 19.96 -26.11
C MET A 85 -3.92 20.42 -27.26
N LEU A 86 -4.71 21.48 -27.05
CA LEU A 86 -5.57 22.04 -28.08
C LEU A 86 -4.75 22.64 -29.23
N ASP A 87 -3.73 23.42 -28.92
CA ASP A 87 -2.88 24.05 -29.94
C ASP A 87 -2.12 23.01 -30.75
N THR A 88 -1.58 21.96 -30.11
CA THR A 88 -0.87 20.88 -30.80
C THR A 88 -1.79 19.95 -31.59
N THR A 89 -3.03 19.73 -31.14
CA THR A 89 -3.97 18.84 -31.83
C THR A 89 -4.63 19.52 -33.03
N PHE A 90 -5.05 20.77 -32.86
CA PHE A 90 -5.82 21.50 -33.87
C PHE A 90 -4.99 22.54 -34.63
N THR A 91 -3.71 22.71 -34.28
CA THR A 91 -2.78 23.66 -34.91
C THR A 91 -3.32 25.09 -34.90
N PHE A 92 -3.86 25.54 -33.76
CA PHE A 92 -4.50 26.86 -33.64
C PHE A 92 -3.50 28.02 -33.77
N GLY A 93 -2.20 27.77 -33.58
CA GLY A 93 -1.15 28.78 -33.67
C GLY A 93 -1.11 29.69 -32.45
N TRP A 94 -1.54 29.22 -31.27
CA TRP A 94 -1.56 30.01 -30.05
C TRP A 94 -0.16 30.22 -29.44
N TRP A 95 0.85 29.51 -29.93
CA TRP A 95 2.25 29.63 -29.48
C TRP A 95 2.34 29.58 -27.95
N VAL A 96 1.70 28.58 -27.36
CA VAL A 96 1.64 28.43 -25.91
C VAL A 96 3.07 28.22 -25.38
N PRO A 97 3.62 29.13 -24.55
CA PRO A 97 4.98 29.01 -24.07
C PRO A 97 5.17 27.81 -23.17
N ASP A 98 6.31 27.14 -23.29
CA ASP A 98 6.71 26.09 -22.35
C ASP A 98 6.91 26.67 -20.94
N LEU A 99 6.65 25.84 -19.93
CA LEU A 99 6.97 26.20 -18.55
C LEU A 99 8.49 26.37 -18.39
N PRO A 100 8.95 27.44 -17.71
CA PRO A 100 10.35 27.60 -17.37
C PRO A 100 10.88 26.38 -16.61
N GLN A 101 12.14 26.00 -16.87
CA GLN A 101 12.78 24.86 -16.20
C GLN A 101 12.76 24.97 -14.66
N SER A 102 12.74 26.18 -14.11
CA SER A 102 12.63 26.41 -12.66
C SER A 102 11.26 26.02 -12.09
N VAL A 103 10.19 26.13 -12.88
CA VAL A 103 8.81 25.85 -12.45
C VAL A 103 8.40 24.41 -12.76
N LYS A 104 9.01 23.78 -13.76
CA LYS A 104 8.69 22.42 -14.20
C LYS A 104 8.68 21.37 -13.07
N PRO A 105 9.66 21.31 -12.13
CA PRO A 105 9.64 20.33 -11.04
C PRO A 105 8.41 20.47 -10.13
N TRP A 106 7.96 21.70 -9.90
CA TRP A 106 6.77 21.98 -9.11
C TRP A 106 5.50 21.59 -9.86
N ALA A 107 5.43 21.87 -11.16
CA ALA A 107 4.35 21.42 -12.01
C ALA A 107 4.24 19.89 -12.06
N ASP A 108 5.36 19.18 -12.24
CA ASP A 108 5.42 17.71 -12.22
C ASP A 108 4.93 17.16 -10.87
N THR A 109 5.31 17.81 -9.76
CA THR A 109 4.86 17.43 -8.41
C THR A 109 3.36 17.65 -8.23
N ILE A 110 2.82 18.77 -8.73
CA ILE A 110 1.38 19.05 -8.69
C ILE A 110 0.63 18.03 -9.53
N PHE A 111 1.04 17.78 -10.78
CA PHE A 111 0.44 16.74 -11.63
C PHE A 111 0.48 15.36 -10.97
N GLY A 112 1.63 14.97 -10.41
CA GLY A 112 1.79 13.73 -9.67
C GLY A 112 0.88 13.65 -8.46
N SER A 113 0.65 14.75 -7.74
CA SER A 113 -0.25 14.78 -6.59
C SER A 113 -1.74 14.68 -6.99
N ILE A 114 -2.14 15.30 -8.11
CA ILE A 114 -3.52 15.28 -8.61
C ILE A 114 -3.88 13.88 -9.11
N PHE A 115 -3.05 13.28 -9.96
CA PHE A 115 -3.33 11.97 -10.54
C PHE A 115 -2.90 10.81 -9.63
N GLY A 116 -1.83 10.99 -8.86
CA GLY A 116 -1.32 9.98 -7.92
C GLY A 116 -2.23 9.79 -6.70
N SER A 117 -2.91 10.84 -6.23
CA SER A 117 -3.92 10.69 -5.16
C SER A 117 -5.10 9.83 -5.63
N GLY A 118 -5.52 9.95 -6.90
CA GLY A 118 -6.54 9.08 -7.49
C GLY A 118 -6.10 7.62 -7.59
N ALA A 119 -4.87 7.35 -8.02
CA ALA A 119 -4.31 6.00 -8.07
C ALA A 119 -4.19 5.37 -6.67
N GLY A 120 -3.80 6.16 -5.67
CA GLY A 120 -3.74 5.70 -4.27
C GLY A 120 -5.11 5.29 -3.74
N VAL A 121 -6.15 6.12 -3.96
CA VAL A 121 -7.52 5.83 -3.51
C VAL A 121 -8.10 4.62 -4.24
N ALA A 122 -7.90 4.50 -5.55
CA ALA A 122 -8.35 3.35 -6.33
C ALA A 122 -7.67 2.05 -5.87
N GLY A 123 -6.35 2.08 -5.61
CA GLY A 123 -5.62 0.93 -5.09
C GLY A 123 -6.11 0.46 -3.73
N VAL A 124 -6.36 1.40 -2.80
CA VAL A 124 -6.94 1.09 -1.48
C VAL A 124 -8.35 0.52 -1.63
N GLN A 125 -9.17 1.07 -2.51
CA GLN A 125 -10.52 0.56 -2.78
C GLN A 125 -10.49 -0.86 -3.34
N LEU A 126 -9.58 -1.16 -4.28
CA LEU A 126 -9.41 -2.50 -4.85
C LEU A 126 -8.97 -3.54 -3.80
N ILE A 127 -8.03 -3.18 -2.93
CA ILE A 127 -7.62 -4.07 -1.83
C ILE A 127 -8.78 -4.27 -0.85
N SER A 128 -9.51 -3.20 -0.52
CA SER A 128 -10.64 -3.27 0.41
C SER A 128 -11.80 -4.13 -0.13
N SER A 129 -12.08 -4.06 -1.44
CA SER A 129 -13.12 -4.85 -2.08
C SER A 129 -12.71 -6.31 -2.22
N ALA A 130 -11.43 -6.58 -2.53
CA ALA A 130 -10.87 -7.93 -2.58
C ALA A 130 -10.91 -8.63 -1.21
N ILE A 131 -10.64 -7.90 -0.12
CA ILE A 131 -10.74 -8.43 1.25
C ILE A 131 -12.22 -8.63 1.64
N ARG A 132 -13.11 -7.69 1.29
CA ARG A 132 -14.53 -7.75 1.63
C ARG A 132 -15.27 -8.88 0.90
N GLY A 133 -14.88 -9.21 -0.34
CA GLY A 133 -15.46 -10.32 -1.10
C GLY A 133 -15.03 -11.73 -0.66
N LYS A 134 -14.03 -11.82 0.24
CA LYS A 134 -13.52 -13.09 0.77
C LYS A 134 -14.14 -13.50 2.12
N ARG A 135 -15.10 -12.72 2.62
CA ARG A 135 -15.92 -13.04 3.81
C ARG A 135 -17.24 -13.67 3.41
#